data_AF-A0A1I3V050-F1
#
_entry.id   AF-A0A1I3V050-F1
#
_cell.length_a   1.000
_cell.length_b   1.000
_cell.length_c   1.000
_cell.angle_alpha   90.00
_cell.angle_beta   90.00
_cell.angle_gamma   90.00
#
_symmetry.space_group_name_H-M   'P 1'
#
loop_
_entity.id
_entity.type
_entity.pdbx_description
1 polymer ?
#
loop_
_entity_poly.entity_id
_entity_poly.type
_entity_poly.pdbx_seq_one_letter_code
_entity_poly.pdbx_strand_id
1 'polypeptide(L)' 'MKQFICIWGDWGHPNCYDPQHKEVDESYFTLENGYNNEAIENINNLEAGQKWDDENGGHLVVRFK' A
#
# COMPACT_ATOMS: atom_id res chain seq x y z
N MET A 1 9.62 7.68 -12.14
CA MET A 1 9.57 6.99 -10.83
C MET A 1 8.12 6.92 -10.41
N LYS A 2 7.63 5.74 -10.04
CA LYS A 2 6.25 5.55 -9.60
C LYS A 2 6.08 6.02 -8.15
N GLN A 3 5.14 6.93 -7.88
CA GLN A 3 4.69 7.33 -6.54
C GLN A 3 3.39 6.66 -6.05
N PHE A 4 3.36 6.29 -4.78
CA PHE A 4 2.26 5.57 -4.14
C PHE A 4 1.89 6.21 -2.80
N ILE A 5 0.63 6.09 -2.39
CA ILE A 5 0.19 6.33 -1.03
C ILE A 5 -0.06 4.97 -0.41
N CYS A 6 0.74 4.60 0.58
CA CYS A 6 0.49 3.45 1.42
C CYS A 6 -0.35 3.90 2.62
N ILE A 7 -1.41 3.16 2.92
CA ILE A 7 -2.33 3.42 4.01
C ILE A 7 -2.34 2.17 4.90
N TRP A 8 -2.01 2.35 6.16
CA TRP A 8 -2.06 1.31 7.20
C TRP A 8 -3.22 1.58 8.13
N GLY A 9 -4.01 0.55 8.41
CA GLY A 9 -5.06 0.59 9.40
C GLY A 9 -5.13 -0.71 10.16
N ASP A 10 -5.55 -0.66 11.42
CA ASP A 10 -6.01 -1.85 12.12
C ASP A 10 -7.52 -1.97 11.85
N TRP A 11 -7.88 -2.47 10.65
CA TRP A 11 -9.27 -2.50 10.22
C TRP A 11 -10.11 -3.54 10.99
N GLY A 12 -9.47 -4.31 11.89
CA GLY A 12 -10.10 -5.20 12.86
C GLY A 12 -10.43 -4.56 14.22
N HIS A 13 -9.95 -3.34 14.50
CA HIS A 13 -10.18 -2.66 15.79
C HIS A 13 -11.14 -1.46 15.63
N PRO A 14 -12.39 -1.55 16.11
CA PRO A 14 -13.44 -0.55 15.85
C PRO A 14 -13.21 0.85 16.47
N ASN A 15 -12.07 1.10 17.13
CA ASN A 15 -11.82 2.33 17.89
C ASN A 15 -10.49 3.05 17.59
N CYS A 16 -9.76 2.64 16.55
CA CYS A 16 -8.47 3.26 16.19
C CYS A 16 -8.48 3.74 14.72
N TYR A 17 -9.42 4.63 14.40
CA TYR A 17 -9.62 5.16 13.03
C TYR A 17 -8.65 6.32 12.73
N ASP A 18 -7.35 6.12 12.93
CA ASP A 18 -6.33 7.08 12.51
C ASP A 18 -5.53 6.45 11.35
N PRO A 19 -5.98 6.62 10.09
CA PRO A 19 -5.30 6.05 8.94
C PRO A 19 -3.93 6.69 8.83
N GLN A 20 -2.89 5.93 9.19
CA GLN A 20 -1.53 6.35 8.91
C GLN A 20 -1.32 6.20 7.41
N HIS A 21 -0.94 7.28 6.74
CA HIS A 21 -0.58 7.25 5.33
C HIS A 21 0.83 7.76 5.12
N LYS A 22 1.52 7.20 4.13
CA LYS A 22 2.85 7.64 3.73
C LYS A 22 2.95 7.64 2.22
N GLU A 23 3.46 8.76 1.70
CA GLU A 23 3.87 8.82 0.30
C GLU A 23 5.21 8.13 0.15
N VAL A 24 5.27 7.20 -0.79
CA VAL A 24 6.42 6.35 -1.05
C VAL A 24 6.65 6.18 -2.54
N ASP A 25 7.81 5.67 -2.91
CA ASP A 25 8.13 5.29 -4.28
C ASP A 25 8.29 3.76 -4.41
N GLU A 26 8.57 3.27 -5.62
CA GLU A 26 8.76 1.84 -5.90
C GLU A 26 9.83 1.16 -5.03
N SER A 27 10.85 1.91 -4.57
CA SER A 27 11.92 1.35 -3.73
C SER A 27 11.43 0.98 -2.32
N TYR A 28 10.33 1.57 -1.87
CA TYR A 28 9.75 1.29 -0.57
C TYR A 28 9.30 -0.17 -0.42
N PHE A 29 8.83 -0.77 -1.52
CA PHE A 29 8.34 -2.16 -1.52
C PHE A 29 9.47 -3.19 -1.71
N THR A 30 10.64 -2.75 -2.19
CA THR A 30 11.79 -3.62 -2.42
C THR A 30 12.82 -3.59 -1.28
N LEU A 31 12.84 -2.51 -0.49
CA LEU A 31 13.84 -2.31 0.56
C LEU A 31 13.39 -2.80 1.93
N GLU A 32 12.12 -2.64 2.32
CA GLU A 32 11.58 -3.09 3.62
C GLU A 32 10.06 -3.27 3.50
N ASN A 33 9.38 -3.80 4.53
CA ASN A 33 7.90 -3.80 4.73
C ASN A 33 7.10 -5.09 4.45
N GLY A 34 7.72 -6.27 4.39
CA GLY A 34 6.97 -7.53 4.51
C GLY A 34 5.98 -7.84 3.37
N TYR A 35 6.09 -7.13 2.24
CA TYR A 35 5.39 -7.47 1.00
C TYR A 35 6.07 -8.68 0.35
N ASN A 36 5.27 -9.65 -0.11
CA ASN A 36 5.77 -10.75 -0.92
C ASN A 36 5.95 -10.32 -2.39
N ASN A 37 6.63 -11.14 -3.19
CA ASN A 37 6.92 -10.81 -4.60
C ASN A 37 5.65 -10.58 -5.43
N GLU A 38 4.57 -11.32 -5.15
CA GLU A 38 3.29 -11.19 -5.86
C GLU A 38 2.63 -9.84 -5.56
N ALA A 39 2.62 -9.40 -4.30
CA ALA A 39 2.14 -8.10 -3.89
C ALA A 39 2.95 -6.99 -4.55
N ILE A 40 4.28 -7.12 -4.59
CA ILE A 40 5.17 -6.16 -5.26
C ILE A 40 4.86 -6.09 -6.76
N GLU A 41 4.68 -7.23 -7.43
CA GLU A 41 4.31 -7.29 -8.85
C GLU A 41 2.96 -6.62 -9.11
N ASN A 42 1.94 -6.91 -8.29
CA ASN A 42 0.62 -6.30 -8.39
C ASN A 42 0.66 -4.78 -8.17
N ILE A 43 1.37 -4.32 -7.14
CA ILE A 43 1.58 -2.89 -6.85
C ILE A 43 2.29 -2.21 -8.01
N ASN A 44 3.33 -2.83 -8.57
CA ASN A 44 4.06 -2.30 -9.70
C ASN A 44 3.19 -2.22 -10.97
N ASN A 45 2.22 -3.11 -11.14
CA ASN A 45 1.30 -3.07 -12.28
C ASN A 45 0.16 -2.05 -12.14
N LEU A 46 0.04 -1.37 -10.99
CA LEU A 46 -0.98 -0.32 -10.81
C LEU A 46 -0.75 0.88 -11.75
N GLU A 47 -1.81 1.26 -12.46
CA GLU A 47 -1.94 2.51 -13.18
C GLU A 47 -2.36 3.66 -12.24
N ALA A 48 -2.13 4.91 -12.63
CA ALA A 48 -2.52 6.06 -11.83
C ALA A 48 -4.05 6.06 -11.59
N GLY A 49 -4.44 6.20 -10.32
CA GLY A 49 -5.82 6.09 -9.86
C GLY A 49 -6.24 4.68 -9.42
N GLN A 50 -5.42 3.66 -9.66
CA GLN A 50 -5.69 2.29 -9.20
C GLN A 50 -5.16 2.05 -7.79
N LYS A 51 -5.72 1.00 -7.15
CA LYS A 51 -5.39 0.59 -5.79
C LYS A 51 -5.20 -0.92 -5.69
N TRP A 52 -4.32 -1.33 -4.80
CA TRP A 52 -4.11 -2.72 -4.38
C TRP A 52 -4.41 -2.84 -2.89
N ASP A 53 -5.14 -3.88 -2.51
CA ASP A 53 -5.58 -4.18 -1.14
C ASP A 53 -5.02 -5.54 -0.75
N ASP A 54 -4.45 -5.68 0.45
CA ASP A 54 -3.86 -6.94 0.90
C ASP A 54 -4.87 -8.01 1.34
N GLU A 55 -6.18 -7.73 1.17
CA GLU A 55 -7.36 -8.56 1.45
C GLU A 55 -7.55 -8.93 2.92
N ASN A 56 -6.49 -8.87 3.74
CA ASN A 56 -6.52 -9.04 5.18
C ASN A 56 -6.94 -7.74 5.88
N GLY A 57 -7.21 -6.68 5.11
CA GLY A 57 -7.65 -5.40 5.61
C GLY A 57 -6.62 -4.85 6.58
N GLY A 58 -5.34 -4.87 6.22
CA GLY A 58 -4.28 -4.18 6.97
C GLY A 58 -3.69 -3.03 6.16
N HIS A 59 -3.56 -3.23 4.85
CA HIS A 59 -2.81 -2.36 3.96
C HIS A 59 -3.55 -2.04 2.66
N LEU A 60 -3.56 -0.76 2.31
CA LEU A 60 -4.06 -0.26 1.03
C LEU A 60 -2.97 0.55 0.35
N VAL A 61 -2.66 0.24 -0.90
CA VAL A 61 -1.66 0.94 -1.72
C VAL A 61 -2.34 1.59 -2.90
N VAL A 62 -2.24 2.92 -3.02
CA VAL A 62 -2.86 3.70 -4.10
C VAL A 62 -1.78 4.31 -4.98
N ARG A 63 -1.87 4.08 -6.28
CA ARG A 63 -0.98 4.70 -7.27
C ARG A 63 -1.54 6.07 -7.64
N PHE A 64 -0.83 7.16 -7.35
CA PHE A 64 -1.35 8.51 -7.61
C PHE A 64 -0.62 9.28 -8.73
N LYS A 65 0.63 8.91 -9.06
CA LYS A 65 1.40 9.58 -10.12
C LYS A 65 2.42 8.69 -10.80
#